data_AF-A0A836FQ99-F1
#
_entry.id   AF-A0A836FQ99-F1
#
_cell.length_a   1.000
_cell.length_b   1.000
_cell.length_c   1.000
_cell.angle_alpha   90.00
_cell.angle_beta   90.00
_cell.angle_gamma   90.00
#
_symmetry.space_group_name_H-M   'P 1'
#
loop_
_entity.id
_entity.type
_entity.pdbx_description
1 polymer ?
#
loop_
_entity_poly.entity_id
_entity_poly.type
_entity_poly.pdbx_seq_one_letter_code
_entity_poly.pdbx_strand_id
1 'polypeptide(L)'
;MEANASADEYEHIVADVMYIINNIPGPGIDTADFEAEYAVGCSCVAECFNCSCTRGSANYSNARIVDEKLIGPVFECHARCKCRPDCGNRLVQNGPLNCLIVREVANKGLGLFTNKLIKKGQFICEYAGEVISIQEARCRIEANKQGNMMNYVLVVSEHAGDRVIVTCIDPKYFGNIGRYANHSCDPNSILIPIRVEGIVPRLCLFASKDIENGKEVTFDYAGGAMVNSIHYLSDTSCLCGSGNCHRYLPHNQI
;
A
#
# COMPACT_ATOMS: atom_id res chain seq x y z
N MET A 1 15.93 -3.95 -18.87
CA MET A 1 15.29 -2.62 -18.88
C MET A 1 14.63 -2.42 -17.53
N GLU A 2 14.72 -1.21 -16.99
CA GLU A 2 14.06 -0.81 -15.73
C GLU A 2 12.54 -0.74 -15.92
N ALA A 3 11.79 -0.92 -14.83
CA ALA A 3 10.34 -0.75 -14.81
C ALA A 3 9.95 0.74 -14.92
N ASN A 4 8.85 1.02 -15.63
CA ASN A 4 8.27 2.36 -15.74
C ASN A 4 6.82 2.33 -15.24
N ALA A 5 6.35 3.44 -14.68
CA ALA A 5 4.94 3.63 -14.36
C ALA A 5 4.09 3.67 -15.65
N SER A 6 2.84 3.25 -15.56
CA SER A 6 1.84 3.36 -16.61
C SER A 6 0.45 3.58 -16.03
N ALA A 7 -0.51 3.88 -16.91
CA ALA A 7 -1.91 3.70 -16.57
C ALA A 7 -2.15 2.30 -16.00
N ASP A 8 -3.04 2.20 -15.01
CA ASP A 8 -3.41 0.92 -14.43
C ASP A 8 -4.34 0.18 -15.40
N GLU A 9 -3.77 -0.78 -16.11
CA GLU A 9 -4.44 -1.63 -17.10
C GLU A 9 -4.52 -3.10 -16.62
N TYR A 10 -4.30 -3.34 -15.32
CA TYR A 10 -4.37 -4.69 -14.77
C TYR A 10 -5.83 -5.17 -14.61
N GLU A 11 -5.99 -6.48 -14.55
CA GLU A 11 -7.26 -7.16 -14.33
C GLU A 11 -7.07 -8.38 -13.41
N HIS A 12 -8.17 -8.85 -12.81
CA HIS A 12 -8.13 -10.05 -11.98
C HIS A 12 -8.23 -11.32 -12.82
N ILE A 13 -7.43 -12.33 -12.44
CA ILE A 13 -7.51 -13.69 -13.00
C ILE A 13 -8.54 -14.58 -12.27
N VAL A 14 -9.14 -14.09 -11.19
CA VAL A 14 -10.10 -14.81 -10.35
C VAL A 14 -11.51 -14.30 -10.61
N ALA A 15 -12.44 -15.23 -10.82
CA ALA A 15 -13.87 -14.91 -10.80
C ALA A 15 -14.25 -14.42 -9.40
N ASP A 16 -15.18 -13.47 -9.30
CA ASP A 16 -15.72 -12.91 -8.04
C ASP A 16 -14.88 -11.81 -7.35
N VAL A 17 -13.86 -11.27 -8.02
CA VAL A 17 -13.17 -10.05 -7.56
C VAL A 17 -13.33 -8.97 -8.62
N MET A 18 -13.79 -7.79 -8.22
CA MET A 18 -13.89 -6.61 -9.07
C MET A 18 -12.61 -5.79 -8.98
N TYR A 19 -12.01 -5.51 -10.15
CA TYR A 19 -10.82 -4.67 -10.21
C TYR A 19 -11.20 -3.21 -10.00
N ILE A 20 -10.62 -2.58 -8.98
CA ILE A 20 -10.71 -1.14 -8.73
C ILE A 20 -9.31 -0.55 -8.75
N ILE A 21 -9.15 0.66 -9.29
CA ILE A 21 -7.83 1.32 -9.35
C ILE A 21 -7.46 1.92 -8.00
N ASN A 22 -8.42 2.61 -7.39
CA ASN A 22 -8.27 3.32 -6.12
C ASN A 22 -9.25 2.76 -5.08
N ASN A 23 -9.05 3.14 -3.83
CA ASN A 23 -9.97 2.83 -2.73
C ASN A 23 -11.42 3.23 -3.03
N ILE A 24 -12.36 2.46 -2.49
CA ILE A 24 -13.79 2.77 -2.50
C ILE A 24 -14.33 2.81 -1.07
N PRO A 25 -15.43 3.53 -0.79
CA PRO A 25 -16.03 3.52 0.53
C PRO A 25 -16.65 2.14 0.81
N GLY A 26 -16.42 1.62 2.02
CA GLY A 26 -16.97 0.35 2.49
C GLY A 26 -17.80 0.50 3.79
N PRO A 27 -18.26 -0.61 4.38
CA PRO A 27 -19.16 -0.54 5.53
C PRO A 27 -18.57 0.10 6.79
N GLY A 28 -19.38 0.94 7.43
CA GLY A 28 -19.12 1.53 8.74
C GLY A 28 -18.24 2.77 8.75
N ILE A 29 -17.77 3.25 7.60
CA ILE A 29 -17.06 4.54 7.52
C ILE A 29 -18.05 5.70 7.37
N ASP A 30 -17.58 6.91 7.69
CA ASP A 30 -18.25 8.14 7.28
C ASP A 30 -17.89 8.46 5.83
N THR A 31 -18.88 8.43 4.93
CA THR A 31 -18.67 8.71 3.50
C THR A 31 -18.27 10.15 3.25
N ALA A 32 -18.74 11.12 4.05
CA ALA A 32 -18.35 12.51 3.88
C ALA A 32 -16.88 12.72 4.22
N ASP A 33 -16.37 12.03 5.24
CA ASP A 33 -14.93 12.02 5.57
C ASP A 33 -14.10 11.33 4.47
N PHE A 34 -14.63 10.25 3.88
CA PHE A 34 -13.97 9.56 2.76
C PHE A 34 -13.85 10.45 1.51
N GLU A 35 -14.92 11.17 1.18
CA GLU A 35 -15.00 12.04 0.00
C GLU A 35 -14.39 13.44 0.25
N ALA A 36 -13.95 13.74 1.48
CA ALA A 36 -13.40 15.03 1.84
C ALA A 36 -12.05 15.30 1.14
N GLU A 37 -12.07 16.22 0.17
CA GLU A 37 -10.86 16.70 -0.51
C GLU A 37 -10.23 17.93 0.15
N TYR A 38 -8.92 18.07 0.00
CA TYR A 38 -8.20 19.27 0.40
C TYR A 38 -8.68 20.50 -0.37
N ALA A 39 -9.12 21.52 0.37
CA ALA A 39 -9.60 22.77 -0.22
C ALA A 39 -8.51 23.64 -0.85
N VAL A 40 -7.24 23.46 -0.43
CA VAL A 40 -6.11 24.31 -0.81
C VAL A 40 -4.91 23.42 -1.20
N GLY A 41 -4.36 23.65 -2.39
CA GLY A 41 -3.08 23.07 -2.81
C GLY A 41 -1.94 24.08 -2.72
N CYS A 42 -0.74 23.67 -3.15
CA CYS A 42 0.40 24.59 -3.21
C CYS A 42 0.27 25.64 -4.32
N SER A 43 0.97 26.77 -4.14
CA SER A 43 1.06 27.87 -5.11
C SER A 43 2.31 27.82 -6.00
N CYS A 44 3.03 26.70 -6.01
CA CYS A 44 4.22 26.52 -6.85
C CYS A 44 3.86 26.55 -8.34
N VAL A 45 4.74 27.08 -9.20
CA VAL A 45 4.43 27.33 -10.63
C VAL A 45 5.09 26.32 -11.59
N ALA A 46 6.26 25.77 -11.23
CA ALA A 46 6.96 24.76 -12.02
C ALA A 46 7.02 23.44 -11.26
N GLU A 47 7.97 23.34 -10.34
CA GLU A 47 8.21 22.16 -9.52
C GLU A 47 8.00 22.48 -8.04
N CYS A 48 7.56 21.48 -7.28
CA CYS A 48 7.39 21.59 -5.85
C CYS A 48 8.69 21.23 -5.14
N PHE A 49 9.37 22.25 -4.65
CA PHE A 49 10.47 22.13 -3.71
C PHE A 49 10.20 23.10 -2.55
N ASN A 50 10.25 22.61 -1.32
CA ASN A 50 10.00 23.40 -0.11
C ASN A 50 8.60 24.08 -0.07
N CYS A 51 7.53 23.30 -0.25
CA CYS A 51 6.15 23.79 -0.12
C CYS A 51 5.33 22.96 0.88
N SER A 52 4.06 23.31 1.08
CA SER A 52 3.17 22.57 2.00
C SER A 52 3.03 21.08 1.63
N CYS A 53 2.97 20.74 0.34
CA CYS A 53 2.90 19.35 -0.12
C CYS A 53 4.19 18.56 0.16
N THR A 54 5.35 19.23 0.14
CA THR A 54 6.64 18.56 0.37
C THR A 54 7.13 18.71 1.81
N ARG A 55 6.49 19.55 2.65
CA ARG A 55 6.88 19.79 4.04
C ARG A 55 8.36 20.11 4.21
N GLY A 56 8.90 20.96 3.33
CA GLY A 56 10.30 21.42 3.41
C GLY A 56 11.32 20.67 2.53
N SER A 57 11.06 19.41 2.16
CA SER A 57 11.99 18.61 1.35
C SER A 57 11.26 17.71 0.35
N ALA A 58 11.86 17.43 -0.81
CA ALA A 58 11.23 16.62 -1.85
C ALA A 58 10.76 15.26 -1.32
N ASN A 59 9.58 14.81 -1.73
CA ASN A 59 9.11 13.46 -1.39
C ASN A 59 9.80 12.40 -2.26
N TYR A 60 10.10 12.76 -3.50
CA TYR A 60 10.68 11.88 -4.50
C TYR A 60 11.88 12.52 -5.18
N SER A 61 12.85 11.70 -5.56
CA SER A 61 13.98 12.06 -6.41
C SER A 61 14.17 10.98 -7.46
N ASN A 62 14.27 11.36 -8.74
CA ASN A 62 14.36 10.42 -9.86
C ASN A 62 13.26 9.34 -9.83
N ALA A 63 12.01 9.78 -9.64
CA ALA A 63 10.81 8.92 -9.54
C ALA A 63 10.86 7.85 -8.43
N ARG A 64 11.63 8.11 -7.37
CA ARG A 64 11.79 7.21 -6.22
C ARG A 64 11.61 7.95 -4.92
N ILE A 65 11.00 7.32 -3.92
CA ILE A 65 10.87 7.92 -2.60
C ILE A 65 12.25 8.11 -1.95
N VAL A 66 12.45 9.25 -1.30
CA VAL A 66 13.68 9.55 -0.56
C VAL A 66 13.62 8.94 0.85
N ASP A 67 14.75 8.48 1.38
CA ASP A 67 14.80 7.70 2.63
C ASP A 67 14.26 8.52 3.83
N GLU A 68 14.40 9.85 3.84
CA GLU A 68 13.90 10.73 4.92
C GLU A 68 12.37 10.75 5.04
N LYS A 69 11.66 10.28 4.01
CA LYS A 69 10.18 10.31 3.92
C LYS A 69 9.53 9.00 4.36
N LEU A 70 10.33 8.00 4.73
CA LEU A 70 9.83 6.70 5.19
C LEU A 70 9.17 6.76 6.58
N ILE A 71 9.39 7.82 7.37
CA ILE A 71 9.01 7.91 8.80
C ILE A 71 7.99 9.04 9.06
N GLY A 72 7.29 9.53 8.04
CA GLY A 72 6.32 10.60 8.24
C GLY A 72 5.28 10.69 7.13
N PRO A 73 4.22 11.51 7.32
CA PRO A 73 3.17 11.60 6.34
C PRO A 73 3.70 12.26 5.07
N VAL A 74 3.42 11.60 3.95
CA VAL A 74 3.77 12.03 2.61
C VAL A 74 2.51 12.55 1.92
N PHE A 75 2.63 13.71 1.29
CA PHE A 75 1.54 14.36 0.57
C PHE A 75 1.95 14.64 -0.87
N GLU A 76 1.18 14.13 -1.82
CA GLU A 76 1.36 14.50 -3.21
C GLU A 76 0.70 15.83 -3.55
N CYS A 77 1.09 16.41 -4.67
CA CYS A 77 0.32 17.47 -5.27
C CYS A 77 -0.98 16.90 -5.86
N HIS A 78 -2.05 17.67 -5.75
CA HIS A 78 -3.39 17.26 -6.19
C HIS A 78 -3.99 18.31 -7.15
N ALA A 79 -5.25 18.14 -7.54
CA ALA A 79 -5.92 18.97 -8.56
C ALA A 79 -5.98 20.47 -8.20
N ARG A 80 -5.90 20.83 -6.91
CA ARG A 80 -5.90 22.25 -6.49
C ARG A 80 -4.51 22.88 -6.40
N CYS A 81 -3.45 22.12 -6.59
CA CYS A 81 -2.09 22.65 -6.68
C CYS A 81 -1.89 23.39 -8.01
N LYS A 82 -1.16 24.51 -7.99
CA LYS A 82 -0.84 25.30 -9.20
C LYS A 82 0.39 24.80 -9.96
N CYS A 83 1.11 23.82 -9.40
CA CYS A 83 2.26 23.20 -10.06
C CYS A 83 1.81 22.41 -11.29
N ARG A 84 2.74 22.13 -12.20
CA ARG A 84 2.45 21.46 -13.45
C ARG A 84 1.96 20.00 -13.24
N PRO A 85 1.29 19.40 -14.24
CA PRO A 85 0.92 17.98 -14.22
C PRO A 85 2.12 17.02 -14.15
N ASP A 86 3.28 17.42 -14.68
CA ASP A 86 4.55 16.68 -14.63
C ASP A 86 5.38 16.97 -13.38
N CYS A 87 4.80 17.62 -12.36
CA CYS A 87 5.47 17.89 -11.09
C CYS A 87 5.99 16.59 -10.47
N GLY A 88 7.28 16.56 -10.10
CA GLY A 88 7.90 15.39 -9.47
C GLY A 88 7.27 14.94 -8.15
N ASN A 89 6.37 15.73 -7.56
CA ASN A 89 5.55 15.36 -6.40
C ASN A 89 4.17 14.77 -6.77
N ARG A 90 4.05 14.24 -8.00
CA ARG A 90 2.90 13.49 -8.52
C ARG A 90 3.41 12.16 -9.05
N LEU A 91 3.62 11.18 -8.17
CA LEU A 91 4.21 9.88 -8.52
C LEU A 91 3.16 8.77 -8.43
N VAL A 92 2.54 8.58 -7.27
CA VAL A 92 1.62 7.45 -7.05
C VAL A 92 0.33 7.61 -7.84
N GLN A 93 -0.12 8.85 -8.04
CA GLN A 93 -1.30 9.15 -8.86
C GLN A 93 -1.13 8.81 -10.35
N ASN A 94 0.10 8.51 -10.81
CA ASN A 94 0.35 8.11 -12.20
C ASN A 94 0.17 6.61 -12.45
N GLY A 95 -0.15 5.84 -11.41
CA GLY A 95 -0.43 4.41 -11.53
C GLY A 95 0.77 3.49 -11.27
N PRO A 96 0.52 2.18 -11.23
CA PRO A 96 1.53 1.18 -10.87
C PRO A 96 2.61 1.00 -11.95
N LEU A 97 3.65 0.23 -11.61
CA LEU A 97 4.63 -0.22 -12.61
C LEU A 97 4.00 -1.19 -13.60
N ASN A 98 4.38 -1.11 -14.88
CA ASN A 98 3.87 -1.96 -15.96
C ASN A 98 4.55 -3.33 -16.11
N CYS A 99 5.12 -3.83 -15.02
CA CYS A 99 5.94 -5.05 -15.03
C CYS A 99 5.44 -6.13 -14.06
N LEU A 100 4.30 -5.88 -13.42
CA LEU A 100 3.75 -6.77 -12.41
C LEU A 100 3.00 -7.93 -13.07
N ILE A 101 3.13 -9.11 -12.49
CA ILE A 101 2.46 -10.31 -12.97
C ILE A 101 1.98 -11.14 -11.78
N VAL A 102 0.82 -11.77 -11.92
CA VAL A 102 0.27 -12.67 -10.89
C VAL A 102 0.64 -14.11 -11.25
N ARG A 103 1.12 -14.88 -10.26
CA ARG A 103 1.45 -16.30 -10.42
C ARG A 103 0.98 -17.11 -9.22
N GLU A 104 0.67 -18.37 -9.44
CA GLU A 104 0.50 -19.32 -8.34
C GLU A 104 1.83 -19.54 -7.61
N VAL A 105 1.75 -19.61 -6.30
CA VAL A 105 2.86 -19.90 -5.41
C VAL A 105 2.46 -21.06 -4.51
N ALA A 106 3.27 -22.12 -4.56
CA ALA A 106 3.00 -23.36 -3.84
C ALA A 106 2.67 -23.08 -2.37
N ASN A 107 1.49 -23.55 -1.94
CA ASN A 107 0.97 -23.43 -0.57
C ASN A 107 0.68 -21.99 -0.07
N LYS A 108 0.86 -20.95 -0.89
CA LYS A 108 0.52 -19.56 -0.57
C LYS A 108 -0.66 -18.99 -1.39
N GLY A 109 -1.13 -19.72 -2.40
CA GLY A 109 -2.15 -19.22 -3.32
C GLY A 109 -1.52 -18.37 -4.41
N LEU A 110 -2.07 -17.20 -4.70
CA LEU A 110 -1.54 -16.28 -5.70
C LEU A 110 -0.48 -15.34 -5.09
N GLY A 111 0.49 -14.93 -5.90
CA GLY A 111 1.54 -14.00 -5.54
C GLY A 111 1.80 -12.97 -6.63
N LEU A 112 2.24 -11.79 -6.22
CA LEU A 112 2.67 -10.70 -7.09
C LEU A 112 4.16 -10.83 -7.41
N PHE A 113 4.51 -10.78 -8.69
CA PHE A 113 5.89 -10.86 -9.18
C PHE A 113 6.18 -9.72 -10.13
N THR A 114 7.46 -9.50 -10.44
CA THR A 114 7.90 -8.57 -11.49
C THR A 114 8.58 -9.30 -12.66
N ASN A 115 8.39 -8.82 -13.88
CA ASN A 115 9.11 -9.28 -15.08
C ASN A 115 10.26 -8.33 -15.51
N LYS A 116 10.55 -7.29 -14.71
CA LYS A 116 11.65 -6.33 -14.89
C LYS A 116 12.35 -6.07 -13.56
N LEU A 117 13.54 -5.47 -13.63
CA LEU A 117 14.21 -4.96 -12.44
C LEU A 117 13.43 -3.77 -11.87
N ILE A 118 13.11 -3.82 -10.58
CA ILE A 118 12.56 -2.70 -9.80
C ILE A 118 13.68 -2.21 -8.87
N LYS A 119 14.02 -0.93 -8.95
CA LYS A 119 15.05 -0.30 -8.12
C LYS A 119 14.52 0.10 -6.75
N LYS A 120 15.39 0.05 -5.73
CA LYS A 120 15.10 0.60 -4.39
C LYS A 120 14.47 1.99 -4.52
N GLY A 121 13.36 2.18 -3.84
CA GLY A 121 12.61 3.44 -3.75
C GLY A 121 11.57 3.63 -4.86
N GLN A 122 11.50 2.77 -5.89
CA GLN A 122 10.44 2.89 -6.90
C GLN A 122 9.07 2.55 -6.30
N PHE A 123 8.07 3.35 -6.66
CA PHE A 123 6.67 3.02 -6.42
C PHE A 123 6.29 1.80 -7.25
N ILE A 124 5.67 0.79 -6.62
CA ILE A 124 5.30 -0.47 -7.26
C ILE A 124 3.82 -0.45 -7.66
N CYS A 125 2.94 -0.35 -6.67
CA CYS A 125 1.48 -0.26 -6.83
C CYS A 125 0.84 0.16 -5.50
N GLU A 126 -0.45 0.52 -5.54
CA GLU A 126 -1.25 0.67 -4.33
C GLU A 126 -1.74 -0.70 -3.82
N TYR A 127 -2.07 -0.78 -2.53
CA TYR A 127 -2.90 -1.82 -1.93
C TYR A 127 -4.29 -1.21 -1.72
N ALA A 128 -5.13 -1.28 -2.75
CA ALA A 128 -6.42 -0.60 -2.78
C ALA A 128 -7.57 -1.59 -2.61
N GLY A 129 -8.62 -1.15 -1.91
CA GLY A 129 -9.83 -1.94 -1.67
C GLY A 129 -10.97 -1.14 -1.04
N GLU A 130 -11.91 -1.83 -0.40
CA GLU A 130 -12.92 -1.18 0.43
C GLU A 130 -12.26 -0.58 1.68
N VAL A 131 -12.47 0.72 1.92
CA VAL A 131 -12.10 1.34 3.20
C VAL A 131 -13.24 1.10 4.18
N ILE A 132 -12.95 0.39 5.26
CA ILE A 132 -13.95 -0.11 6.21
C ILE A 132 -13.68 0.41 7.62
N SER A 133 -14.69 0.40 8.48
CA SER A 133 -14.50 0.69 9.90
C SER A 133 -13.66 -0.38 10.60
N ILE A 134 -13.04 -0.02 11.73
CA ILE A 134 -12.36 -1.00 12.60
C ILE A 134 -13.31 -2.11 13.05
N GLN A 135 -14.57 -1.78 13.33
CA GLN A 135 -15.55 -2.77 13.76
C GLN A 135 -15.87 -3.76 12.64
N GLU A 136 -16.04 -3.28 11.41
CA GLU A 136 -16.24 -4.13 10.24
C GLU A 136 -14.99 -4.99 9.96
N ALA A 137 -13.79 -4.41 10.06
CA ALA A 137 -12.54 -5.13 9.90
C ALA A 137 -12.42 -6.31 10.87
N ARG A 138 -12.75 -6.11 12.15
CA ARG A 138 -12.81 -7.18 13.17
C ARG A 138 -13.80 -8.29 12.78
N CYS A 139 -15.01 -7.91 12.35
CA CYS A 139 -16.03 -8.86 11.92
C CYS A 139 -15.57 -9.70 10.72
N ARG A 140 -14.97 -9.06 9.70
CA ARG A 140 -14.47 -9.76 8.50
C ARG A 140 -13.30 -10.68 8.83
N ILE A 141 -12.36 -10.25 9.66
CA ILE A 141 -11.23 -11.07 10.14
C ILE A 141 -11.73 -12.33 10.84
N GLU A 142 -12.67 -12.19 11.77
CA GLU A 142 -13.20 -13.32 12.54
C GLU A 142 -13.99 -14.28 11.64
N ALA A 143 -14.83 -13.75 10.74
CA ALA A 143 -15.55 -14.56 9.77
C ALA A 143 -14.61 -15.32 8.82
N ASN A 144 -13.52 -14.67 8.37
CA ASN A 144 -12.50 -15.31 7.55
C ASN A 144 -11.82 -16.46 8.32
N LYS A 145 -11.50 -16.24 9.60
CA LYS A 145 -10.90 -17.26 10.46
C LYS A 145 -11.84 -18.47 10.64
N GLN A 146 -13.11 -18.23 10.97
CA GLN A 146 -14.11 -19.28 11.16
C GLN A 146 -14.39 -20.07 9.88
N GLY A 147 -14.39 -19.39 8.73
CA GLY A 147 -14.60 -20.00 7.42
C GLY A 147 -13.33 -20.61 6.79
N ASN A 148 -12.18 -20.56 7.47
CA ASN A 148 -10.87 -20.93 6.92
C ASN A 148 -10.60 -20.27 5.54
N MET A 149 -10.97 -19.00 5.41
CA MET A 149 -10.81 -18.18 4.20
C MET A 149 -9.54 -17.33 4.28
N MET A 150 -9.02 -16.94 3.11
CA MET A 150 -7.93 -15.97 3.03
C MET A 150 -8.36 -14.62 3.61
N ASN A 151 -7.51 -14.04 4.45
CA ASN A 151 -7.69 -12.72 5.02
C ASN A 151 -6.88 -11.68 4.23
N TYR A 152 -7.58 -10.67 3.73
CA TYR A 152 -6.98 -9.54 3.00
C TYR A 152 -7.09 -8.21 3.76
N VAL A 153 -7.76 -8.20 4.92
CA VAL A 153 -7.92 -6.99 5.72
C VAL A 153 -6.55 -6.49 6.18
N LEU A 154 -6.20 -5.29 5.75
CA LEU A 154 -4.98 -4.59 6.13
C LEU A 154 -5.34 -3.42 7.04
N VAL A 155 -4.69 -3.36 8.20
CA VAL A 155 -4.88 -2.30 9.19
C VAL A 155 -3.58 -1.53 9.31
N VAL A 156 -3.63 -0.24 9.05
CA VAL A 156 -2.47 0.66 9.19
C VAL A 156 -2.78 1.75 10.20
N SER A 157 -1.87 1.91 11.16
CA SER A 157 -1.96 2.94 12.21
C SER A 157 -0.85 3.98 12.00
N GLU A 158 -1.25 5.21 11.68
CA GLU A 158 -0.36 6.36 11.54
C GLU A 158 -0.38 7.22 12.80
N HIS A 159 0.80 7.60 13.30
CA HIS A 159 0.92 8.54 14.41
C HIS A 159 1.10 9.96 13.86
N ALA A 160 0.12 10.83 14.10
CA ALA A 160 0.13 12.23 13.70
C ALA A 160 0.09 13.11 14.96
N GLY A 161 1.26 13.37 15.53
CA GLY A 161 1.37 13.98 16.86
C GLY A 161 0.77 13.06 17.93
N ASP A 162 -0.16 13.57 18.73
CA ASP A 162 -0.83 12.79 19.79
C ASP A 162 -2.03 11.97 19.27
N ARG A 163 -2.32 12.04 17.97
CA ARG A 163 -3.44 11.31 17.34
C ARG A 163 -2.94 10.08 16.63
N VAL A 164 -3.68 8.98 16.76
CA VAL A 164 -3.49 7.77 15.96
C VAL A 164 -4.62 7.72 14.93
N ILE A 165 -4.25 7.73 13.65
CA ILE A 165 -5.18 7.55 12.53
C ILE A 165 -5.09 6.08 12.13
N VAL A 166 -6.22 5.36 12.21
CA VAL A 166 -6.29 3.95 11.80
C VAL A 166 -7.07 3.86 10.49
N THR A 167 -6.46 3.26 9.48
CA THR A 167 -7.10 2.97 8.19
C THR A 167 -7.18 1.47 8.00
N CYS A 168 -8.38 0.96 7.73
CA CYS A 168 -8.62 -0.44 7.42
C CYS A 168 -9.04 -0.57 5.95
N ILE A 169 -8.32 -1.38 5.19
CA ILE A 169 -8.60 -1.64 3.76
C ILE A 169 -8.81 -3.14 3.57
N ASP A 170 -9.88 -3.52 2.89
CA ASP A 170 -10.15 -4.91 2.52
C ASP A 170 -10.33 -5.05 1.00
N PRO A 171 -9.35 -5.63 0.29
CA PRO A 171 -9.43 -5.89 -1.13
C PRO A 171 -9.98 -7.28 -1.49
N LYS A 172 -10.69 -7.94 -0.56
CA LYS A 172 -11.20 -9.30 -0.77
C LYS A 172 -12.09 -9.40 -2.01
N TYR A 173 -13.09 -8.53 -2.13
CA TYR A 173 -14.07 -8.51 -3.24
C TYR A 173 -13.88 -7.37 -4.23
N PHE A 174 -13.37 -6.21 -3.77
CA PHE A 174 -13.03 -5.07 -4.61
C PHE A 174 -11.58 -4.75 -4.34
N GLY A 175 -10.67 -5.01 -5.27
CA GLY A 175 -9.25 -4.77 -5.03
C GLY A 175 -8.49 -4.41 -6.30
N ASN A 176 -7.23 -4.03 -6.13
CA ASN A 176 -6.32 -3.82 -7.26
C ASN A 176 -5.24 -4.91 -7.32
N ILE A 177 -4.24 -4.74 -8.18
CA ILE A 177 -3.11 -5.68 -8.32
C ILE A 177 -2.33 -5.89 -7.00
N GLY A 178 -2.33 -4.92 -6.08
CA GLY A 178 -1.62 -4.99 -4.80
C GLY A 178 -2.12 -6.08 -3.86
N ARG A 179 -3.38 -6.54 -4.01
CA ARG A 179 -3.97 -7.59 -3.17
C ARG A 179 -3.23 -8.94 -3.22
N TYR A 180 -2.40 -9.14 -4.25
CA TYR A 180 -1.60 -10.36 -4.46
C TYR A 180 -0.20 -10.30 -3.85
N ALA A 181 0.21 -9.16 -3.27
CA ALA A 181 1.52 -9.06 -2.63
C ALA A 181 1.51 -9.86 -1.32
N ASN A 182 2.35 -10.89 -1.24
CA ASN A 182 2.39 -11.80 -0.09
C ASN A 182 3.27 -11.27 1.06
N HIS A 183 3.09 -11.86 2.23
CA HIS A 183 3.95 -11.61 3.38
C HIS A 183 5.36 -12.18 3.20
N SER A 184 6.37 -11.43 3.69
CA SER A 184 7.68 -11.97 4.02
C SER A 184 8.21 -11.38 5.33
N CYS A 185 8.89 -12.19 6.14
CA CYS A 185 9.63 -11.71 7.33
C CYS A 185 10.96 -11.02 6.96
N ASP A 186 11.41 -11.15 5.70
CA ASP A 186 12.46 -10.32 5.09
C ASP A 186 11.93 -9.74 3.76
N PRO A 187 11.05 -8.73 3.83
CA PRO A 187 10.38 -8.22 2.65
C PRO A 187 11.31 -7.41 1.76
N ASN A 188 10.91 -7.25 0.50
CA ASN A 188 11.59 -6.41 -0.49
C ASN A 188 10.81 -5.16 -0.88
N SER A 189 9.65 -4.96 -0.27
CA SER A 189 8.87 -3.73 -0.35
C SER A 189 8.40 -3.27 1.03
N ILE A 190 8.09 -1.98 1.13
CA ILE A 190 7.55 -1.32 2.32
C ILE A 190 6.24 -0.64 1.94
N LEU A 191 5.28 -0.68 2.86
CA LEU A 191 3.98 -0.03 2.71
C LEU A 191 4.04 1.37 3.32
N ILE A 192 3.66 2.39 2.54
CA ILE A 192 3.72 3.80 2.95
C ILE A 192 2.35 4.44 2.69
N PRO A 193 1.72 5.04 3.72
CA PRO A 193 0.52 5.84 3.54
C PRO A 193 0.84 7.16 2.82
N ILE A 194 0.24 7.37 1.64
CA ILE A 194 0.41 8.58 0.83
C ILE A 194 -0.95 9.28 0.71
N ARG A 195 -1.02 10.57 1.03
CA ARG A 195 -2.24 11.39 0.84
C ARG A 195 -2.13 12.20 -0.44
N VAL A 196 -3.16 12.15 -1.27
CA VAL A 196 -3.20 12.88 -2.55
C VAL A 196 -4.34 13.90 -2.52
N GLU A 197 -5.58 13.46 -2.70
CA GLU A 197 -6.74 14.36 -2.77
C GLU A 197 -7.32 14.71 -1.41
N GLY A 198 -7.33 13.75 -0.47
CA GLY A 198 -8.06 13.86 0.79
C GLY A 198 -7.34 13.23 1.98
N ILE A 199 -8.09 13.03 3.07
CA ILE A 199 -7.55 12.56 4.36
C ILE A 199 -7.29 11.06 4.40
N VAL A 200 -8.05 10.28 3.61
CA VAL A 200 -7.89 8.83 3.50
C VAL A 200 -6.61 8.54 2.73
N PRO A 201 -5.61 7.86 3.33
CA PRO A 201 -4.37 7.57 2.66
C PRO A 201 -4.55 6.48 1.61
N ARG A 202 -3.77 6.58 0.54
CA ARG A 202 -3.48 5.46 -0.35
C ARG A 202 -2.34 4.65 0.25
N LEU A 203 -2.52 3.34 0.41
CA LEU A 203 -1.48 2.48 0.96
C LEU A 203 -0.59 2.02 -0.18
N CYS A 204 0.61 2.59 -0.29
CA CYS A 204 1.47 2.42 -1.47
C CYS A 204 2.65 1.50 -1.15
N LEU A 205 2.88 0.50 -2.01
CA LEU A 205 4.08 -0.34 -1.94
C LEU A 205 5.22 0.33 -2.67
N PHE A 206 6.34 0.52 -1.97
CA PHE A 206 7.62 0.98 -2.53
C PHE A 206 8.68 -0.09 -2.35
N ALA A 207 9.59 -0.23 -3.32
CA ALA A 207 10.70 -1.17 -3.20
C ALA A 207 11.66 -0.73 -2.07
N SER A 208 11.92 -1.58 -1.07
CA SER A 208 12.85 -1.30 0.02
C SER A 208 14.30 -1.69 -0.32
N LYS A 209 14.46 -2.55 -1.32
CA LYS A 209 15.71 -2.99 -1.95
C LYS A 209 15.45 -3.27 -3.44
N ASP A 210 16.51 -3.43 -4.24
CA ASP A 210 16.36 -3.84 -5.64
C ASP A 210 15.64 -5.20 -5.72
N ILE A 211 14.63 -5.31 -6.60
CA ILE A 211 13.85 -6.52 -6.85
C ILE A 211 14.15 -6.99 -8.26
N GLU A 212 14.88 -8.09 -8.37
CA GLU A 212 15.29 -8.68 -9.64
C GLU A 212 14.10 -9.24 -10.43
N ASN A 213 14.28 -9.33 -11.75
CA ASN A 213 13.30 -9.98 -12.65
C ASN A 213 12.96 -11.39 -12.15
N GLY A 214 11.66 -11.70 -12.11
CA GLY A 214 11.13 -13.00 -11.71
C GLY A 214 11.00 -13.19 -10.20
N LYS A 215 11.35 -12.17 -9.39
CA LYS A 215 11.16 -12.22 -7.93
C LYS A 215 9.74 -11.82 -7.53
N GLU A 216 9.29 -12.42 -6.43
CA GLU A 216 8.03 -12.10 -5.76
C GLU A 216 8.16 -10.73 -5.05
N VAL A 217 7.16 -9.87 -5.19
CA VAL A 217 7.02 -8.64 -4.41
C VAL A 217 6.33 -9.01 -3.10
N THR A 218 7.00 -8.71 -1.99
CA THR A 218 6.54 -9.07 -0.65
C THR A 218 6.71 -7.91 0.33
N PHE A 219 5.80 -7.80 1.29
CA PHE A 219 5.85 -6.79 2.34
C PHE A 219 5.59 -7.41 3.73
N ASP A 220 5.90 -6.68 4.79
CA ASP A 220 5.55 -7.11 6.14
C ASP A 220 4.09 -6.73 6.44
N TYR A 221 3.23 -7.72 6.67
CA TYR A 221 1.82 -7.54 6.96
C TYR A 221 1.60 -6.85 8.33
N ALA A 222 2.59 -6.89 9.25
CA ALA A 222 2.55 -6.13 10.50
C ALA A 222 3.01 -4.66 10.35
N GLY A 223 3.56 -4.27 9.20
CA GLY A 223 4.15 -2.94 9.02
C GLY A 223 5.26 -2.61 10.02
N GLY A 224 6.05 -3.60 10.46
CA GLY A 224 7.12 -3.39 11.43
C GLY A 224 6.66 -3.25 12.89
N ALA A 225 5.36 -3.35 13.18
CA ALA A 225 4.81 -3.30 14.55
C ALA A 225 5.08 -4.57 15.38
N MET A 226 5.76 -5.57 14.81
CA MET A 226 6.20 -6.79 15.49
C MET A 226 7.28 -6.48 16.54
N VAL A 227 6.85 -6.07 17.74
CA VAL A 227 7.70 -5.95 18.93
C VAL A 227 7.61 -7.28 19.71
N ASN A 228 8.47 -8.25 19.38
CA ASN A 228 8.87 -9.43 20.20
C ASN A 228 7.79 -10.16 21.04
N SER A 229 6.50 -10.06 20.72
CA SER A 229 5.42 -10.60 21.53
C SER A 229 4.60 -11.59 20.72
N ILE A 230 4.50 -12.82 21.26
CA ILE A 230 3.77 -13.96 20.69
C ILE A 230 2.29 -13.60 20.42
N HIS A 231 1.77 -12.57 21.09
CA HIS A 231 0.39 -12.10 20.94
C HIS A 231 0.05 -11.45 19.58
N TYR A 232 1.04 -11.19 18.72
CA TYR A 232 0.84 -10.61 17.39
C TYR A 232 0.90 -11.62 16.25
N LEU A 233 0.97 -12.93 16.53
CA LEU A 233 1.00 -13.97 15.51
C LEU A 233 -0.39 -14.61 15.35
N SER A 234 -0.77 -14.87 14.10
CA SER A 234 -1.96 -15.68 13.77
C SER A 234 -1.65 -17.18 13.90
N ASP A 235 -2.69 -18.01 13.81
CA ASP A 235 -2.54 -19.47 13.72
C ASP A 235 -2.10 -19.92 12.31
N THR A 236 -2.01 -19.00 11.34
CA THR A 236 -1.63 -19.31 9.95
C THR A 236 -0.11 -19.39 9.82
N SER A 237 0.40 -20.51 9.31
CA SER A 237 1.84 -20.70 9.09
C SER A 237 2.40 -19.71 8.06
N CYS A 238 3.55 -19.10 8.37
CA CYS A 238 4.30 -18.26 7.45
C CYS A 238 5.18 -19.11 6.54
N LEU A 239 4.98 -18.98 5.22
CA LEU A 239 5.68 -19.74 4.18
C LEU A 239 6.62 -18.85 3.36
N CYS A 240 7.17 -17.78 3.96
CA CYS A 240 8.02 -16.82 3.25
C CYS A 240 9.40 -17.37 2.86
N GLY A 241 9.86 -18.44 3.50
CA GLY A 241 11.16 -19.06 3.23
C GLY A 241 12.39 -18.27 3.71
N SER A 242 12.21 -17.14 4.41
CA SER A 242 13.32 -16.36 4.99
C SER A 242 14.03 -17.13 6.11
N GLY A 243 15.35 -16.96 6.23
CA GLY A 243 16.14 -17.49 7.35
C GLY A 243 15.75 -16.90 8.71
N ASN A 244 15.14 -15.71 8.72
CA ASN A 244 14.65 -15.03 9.92
C ASN A 244 13.11 -15.15 10.06
N CYS A 245 12.50 -16.19 9.49
CA CYS A 245 11.05 -16.38 9.52
C CYS A 245 10.49 -16.58 10.94
N HIS A 246 9.46 -15.82 11.29
CA HIS A 246 8.74 -15.90 12.57
C HIS A 246 7.75 -17.08 12.67
N ARG A 247 7.76 -18.00 11.70
CA ARG A 247 6.95 -19.23 11.61
C ARG A 247 5.44 -19.05 11.38
N TYR A 248 4.85 -17.97 11.84
CA TYR A 248 3.43 -17.66 11.66
C TYR A 248 3.23 -16.28 11.03
N LEU A 249 2.13 -16.09 10.31
CA LEU A 249 1.81 -14.79 9.73
C LEU A 249 1.47 -13.79 10.85
N PRO A 250 1.91 -12.53 10.72
CA PRO A 250 1.53 -11.49 11.66
C PRO A 250 0.02 -11.24 11.65
N HIS A 251 -0.48 -10.79 12.79
CA HIS A 251 -1.85 -10.39 13.03
C HIS A 251 -1.88 -9.06 13.78
N ASN A 252 -2.48 -8.03 13.17
CA ASN A 252 -2.69 -6.76 13.85
C ASN A 252 -3.86 -6.90 14.81
N GLN A 253 -3.61 -6.69 16.10
CA GLN A 253 -4.68 -6.63 17.10
C GLN A 253 -5.46 -5.33 16.88
N ILE A 254 -6.53 -5.43 16.10
CA ILE A 254 -7.58 -4.42 16.10
C ILE A 254 -8.67 -4.77 17.08
#